data_AF-A0A377PG27-F1
#
_entry.id   AF-A0A377PG27-F1
#
_cell.length_a   1.000
_cell.length_b   1.000
_cell.length_c   1.000
_cell.angle_alpha   90.00
_cell.angle_beta   90.00
_cell.angle_gamma   90.00
#
_symmetry.space_group_name_H-M   'P 1'
#
loop_
_entity.id
_entity.type
_entity.pdbx_description
1 polymer ?
#
loop_
_entity_poly.entity_id
_entity_poly.type
_entity_poly.pdbx_seq_one_letter_code
_entity_poly.pdbx_strand_id
1 'polypeptide(L)'
;MANNYMARQDGSWTVVSLCPDVCKTPMGCATPPIPYSVIAFMGDAVQIVPSVKVNGCPVLVLDQSFIPYTKGDEPGVAKGIKSGTVGDICEPLEFSKTVFAGGKPVLRHFDTFWMNARNTTGLIIGQPPKAAIPASEADPAPKPETKEEQSIWDRMLMIQMEQKPVRKSIQLL
;
A
#
# COMPACT_ATOMS: atom_id res chain seq x y z
N MET A 1 5.94 -12.75 2.15
CA MET A 1 5.19 -11.49 2.09
C MET A 1 6.03 -10.48 1.32
N ALA A 2 5.48 -9.81 0.31
CA ALA A 2 6.22 -8.73 -0.34
C ALA A 2 6.42 -7.59 0.66
N ASN A 3 7.66 -7.17 0.88
CA ASN A 3 7.97 -6.15 1.89
C ASN A 3 7.47 -4.75 1.48
N ASN A 4 7.36 -4.48 0.17
CA ASN A 4 6.93 -3.19 -0.35
C ASN A 4 5.80 -3.38 -1.36
N TYR A 5 4.64 -2.81 -1.07
CA TYR A 5 3.51 -2.75 -1.99
C TYR A 5 3.64 -1.52 -2.90
N MET A 6 3.27 -1.66 -4.18
CA MET A 6 3.20 -0.53 -5.10
C MET A 6 2.00 0.36 -4.74
N ALA A 7 2.24 1.67 -4.64
CA ALA A 7 1.20 2.63 -4.36
C ALA A 7 0.31 2.84 -5.59
N ARG A 8 -0.98 3.05 -5.35
CA ARG A 8 -2.03 3.10 -6.38
C ARG A 8 -3.11 4.09 -5.98
N GLN A 9 -3.89 4.54 -6.96
CA GLN A 9 -5.04 5.42 -6.73
C GLN A 9 -6.18 4.58 -6.14
N ASP A 10 -6.20 4.49 -4.82
CA ASP A 10 -7.15 3.67 -4.07
C ASP A 10 -7.46 4.36 -2.73
N GLY A 11 -8.70 4.26 -2.26
CA GLY A 11 -9.16 4.91 -1.03
C GLY A 11 -8.50 4.33 0.23
N SER A 12 -7.98 3.10 0.16
CA SER A 12 -7.21 2.48 1.25
C SER A 12 -5.77 2.98 1.35
N TRP A 13 -5.37 3.93 0.50
CA TRP A 13 -4.03 4.52 0.47
C TRP A 13 -4.10 5.99 0.86
N THR A 14 -3.31 6.35 1.87
CA THR A 14 -3.29 7.70 2.44
C THR A 14 -1.85 8.10 2.70
N VAL A 15 -1.53 9.36 2.46
CA VAL A 15 -0.29 9.99 2.89
C VAL A 15 -0.53 10.63 4.25
N VAL A 16 0.26 10.25 5.25
CA VAL A 16 0.12 10.75 6.62
C VAL A 16 1.35 11.57 6.98
N SER A 17 1.16 12.74 7.59
CA SER A 17 2.25 13.61 8.03
C SER A 17 3.16 12.92 9.05
N LEU A 18 4.46 12.90 8.78
CA LEU A 18 5.50 12.48 9.73
C LEU A 18 5.82 13.60 10.71
N CYS A 19 6.03 14.79 10.16
CA CYS A 19 6.29 16.01 10.91
C CYS A 19 4.98 16.81 10.99
N PRO A 20 4.73 17.53 12.09
CA PRO A 20 3.57 18.39 12.16
C PRO A 20 3.65 19.50 11.12
N ASP A 21 2.52 19.77 10.49
CA ASP A 21 2.31 20.89 9.59
C ASP A 21 2.11 22.18 10.39
N VAL A 22 3.14 23.02 10.49
CA VAL A 22 3.07 24.23 11.31
C VAL A 22 2.46 25.39 10.52
N CYS A 23 1.23 25.76 10.89
CA CYS A 23 0.48 26.83 10.27
C CYS A 23 0.17 27.98 11.25
N LYS A 24 0.11 29.20 10.74
CA LYS A 24 -0.30 30.37 11.49
C LYS A 24 -1.80 30.34 11.68
N THR A 25 -2.24 30.37 12.93
CA THR A 25 -3.65 30.19 13.27
C THR A 25 -4.18 31.40 14.03
N PRO A 26 -5.16 32.13 13.48
CA PRO A 26 -5.77 33.24 14.19
C PRO A 26 -6.43 32.80 15.50
N MET A 27 -5.97 33.36 16.62
CA MET A 27 -6.55 33.17 17.95
C MET A 27 -6.74 34.55 18.60
N GLY A 28 -7.95 35.10 18.46
CA GLY A 28 -8.24 36.48 18.85
C GLY A 28 -7.37 37.46 18.06
N CYS A 29 -6.63 38.31 18.77
CA CYS A 29 -5.71 39.29 18.15
C CYS A 29 -4.33 38.69 17.78
N ALA A 30 -4.05 37.44 18.14
CA ALA A 30 -2.75 36.79 17.90
C ALA A 30 -2.84 35.78 16.75
N THR A 31 -1.69 35.45 16.15
CA THR A 31 -1.60 34.42 15.11
C THR A 31 -0.40 33.50 15.36
N PRO A 32 -0.41 32.72 16.45
CA PRO A 32 0.70 31.84 16.80
C PRO A 32 0.86 30.70 15.77
N PRO A 33 2.08 30.14 15.67
CA PRO A 33 2.33 28.91 14.92
C PRO A 33 1.76 27.71 15.67
N ILE A 34 0.85 26.96 15.04
CA ILE A 34 0.23 25.76 15.60
C ILE A 34 0.59 24.55 14.74
N PRO A 35 1.05 23.44 15.35
CA PRO A 35 1.30 22.18 14.65
C PRO A 35 -0.02 21.42 14.35
N TYR A 36 -0.23 21.07 13.08
CA TYR A 36 -1.35 20.25 12.62
C TYR A 36 -0.87 18.88 12.12
N SER A 37 -1.68 17.86 12.33
CA SER A 37 -1.54 16.58 11.62
C SER A 37 -2.30 16.66 10.31
N VAL A 38 -1.61 16.46 9.18
CA VAL A 38 -2.26 16.48 7.87
C VAL A 38 -2.29 15.11 7.22
N ILE A 39 -3.36 14.86 6.49
CA ILE A 39 -3.55 13.66 5.68
C ILE A 39 -3.87 14.04 4.23
N ALA A 40 -3.47 13.21 3.29
CA ALA A 40 -3.87 13.34 1.89
C ALA A 40 -4.29 11.98 1.35
N PHE A 41 -5.44 11.90 0.71
CA PHE A 41 -5.95 10.63 0.18
C PHE A 41 -5.40 10.38 -1.21
N MET A 42 -4.82 9.19 -1.44
CA MET A 42 -4.29 8.85 -2.77
C MET A 42 -5.39 8.59 -3.79
N GLY A 43 -6.64 8.36 -3.35
CA GLY A 43 -7.81 8.30 -4.23
C GLY A 43 -8.04 9.59 -5.02
N ASP A 44 -7.70 10.74 -4.43
CA ASP A 44 -7.86 12.07 -5.04
C ASP A 44 -6.68 12.46 -5.95
N ALA A 45 -5.70 11.56 -6.15
CA ALA A 45 -4.52 11.84 -6.95
C ALA A 45 -4.88 12.12 -8.43
N VAL A 46 -4.18 13.08 -9.02
CA VAL A 46 -4.33 13.49 -10.41
C VAL A 46 -3.07 13.16 -11.21
N GLN A 47 -3.19 13.19 -12.54
CA GLN A 47 -2.10 12.84 -13.47
C GLN A 47 -1.48 11.46 -13.21
N ILE A 48 -2.33 10.48 -12.93
CA ILE A 48 -2.01 9.05 -12.79
C ILE A 48 -1.59 8.40 -14.13
N VAL A 49 -1.05 7.19 -14.08
CA VAL A 49 -0.77 6.36 -15.26
C VAL A 49 -1.90 5.33 -15.43
N PRO A 50 -2.88 5.54 -16.34
CA PRO A 50 -4.04 4.65 -16.49
C PRO A 50 -3.72 3.32 -17.20
N SER A 51 -2.62 3.25 -17.94
CA SER A 51 -2.21 2.07 -18.70
C SER A 51 -1.69 0.93 -17.81
N VAL A 52 -1.16 1.24 -16.63
CA VAL A 52 -0.63 0.26 -15.68
C VAL A 52 -1.55 0.22 -14.47
N LYS A 53 -2.10 -0.97 -14.19
CA LYS A 53 -3.01 -1.19 -13.07
C LYS A 53 -2.45 -2.20 -12.09
N VAL A 54 -2.53 -1.87 -10.81
CA VAL A 54 -2.20 -2.75 -9.68
C VAL A 54 -3.47 -2.97 -8.89
N ASN A 55 -3.87 -4.24 -8.72
CA ASN A 55 -5.14 -4.61 -8.07
C ASN A 55 -6.35 -3.87 -8.68
N GLY A 56 -6.36 -3.73 -10.01
CA GLY A 56 -7.44 -3.04 -10.74
C GLY A 56 -7.40 -1.51 -10.71
N CYS A 57 -6.52 -0.90 -9.90
CA CYS A 57 -6.41 0.55 -9.77
C CYS A 57 -5.17 1.09 -10.48
N PRO A 58 -5.23 2.30 -11.07
CA PRO A 58 -4.09 2.91 -11.74
C PRO A 58 -3.00 3.32 -10.75
N VAL A 59 -1.76 3.43 -11.26
CA VAL A 59 -0.58 3.72 -10.43
C VAL A 59 -0.21 5.20 -10.46
N LEU A 60 0.42 5.65 -9.36
CA LEU A 60 1.02 6.97 -9.26
C LEU A 60 2.53 6.86 -9.52
N VAL A 61 3.07 7.88 -10.17
CA VAL A 61 4.49 7.94 -10.54
C VAL A 61 5.11 9.30 -10.19
N LEU A 62 6.42 9.31 -9.98
CA LEU A 62 7.21 10.52 -9.75
C LEU A 62 7.11 11.49 -10.94
N ASP A 63 7.25 12.81 -10.70
CA ASP A 63 7.30 13.86 -11.73
C ASP A 63 6.06 13.90 -12.65
N GLN A 64 4.94 13.37 -12.16
CA GLN A 64 3.67 13.41 -12.87
C GLN A 64 2.51 13.47 -11.91
N SER A 65 2.40 12.47 -11.04
CA SER A 65 1.25 12.30 -10.18
C SER A 65 1.40 13.11 -8.90
N PHE A 66 0.34 13.79 -8.49
CA PHE A 66 0.28 14.54 -7.25
C PHE A 66 -1.13 14.47 -6.66
N ILE A 67 -1.26 14.77 -5.36
CA ILE A 67 -2.56 14.91 -4.70
C ILE A 67 -2.85 16.40 -4.59
N PRO A 68 -4.02 16.89 -5.04
CA PRO A 68 -4.26 18.32 -5.17
C PRO A 68 -4.40 19.07 -3.83
N TYR A 69 -4.74 18.39 -2.74
CA TYR A 69 -4.97 19.04 -1.45
C TYR A 69 -4.66 18.12 -0.26
N THR A 70 -4.26 18.72 0.87
CA THR A 70 -4.23 18.11 2.21
C THR A 70 -5.52 18.39 2.98
N LYS A 71 -5.76 17.58 4.01
CA LYS A 71 -6.78 17.84 5.04
C LYS A 71 -6.16 17.82 6.43
N GLY A 72 -6.70 18.62 7.34
CA GLY A 72 -6.30 18.70 8.76
C GLY A 72 -5.66 20.03 9.18
N ASP A 73 -5.22 20.87 8.24
CA ASP A 73 -4.62 22.19 8.47
C ASP A 73 -5.57 23.36 8.17
N GLU A 74 -6.85 23.09 7.90
CA GLU A 74 -7.87 24.10 7.57
C GLU A 74 -8.01 25.24 8.62
N PRO A 75 -7.81 25.00 9.94
CA PRO A 75 -7.84 26.09 10.92
C PRO A 75 -6.68 27.08 10.78
N GLY A 76 -5.59 26.68 10.12
CA GLY A 76 -4.39 27.48 9.86
C GLY A 76 -4.59 28.55 8.80
N VAL A 77 -5.69 29.31 8.83
CA VAL A 77 -6.11 30.27 7.79
C VAL A 77 -5.04 31.31 7.43
N ALA A 78 -4.15 31.64 8.36
CA ALA A 78 -3.04 32.56 8.10
C ALA A 78 -1.80 31.87 7.49
N LYS A 79 -1.97 30.66 6.95
CA LYS A 79 -1.04 29.88 6.12
C LYS A 79 0.12 29.22 6.85
N GLY A 80 0.69 28.21 6.18
CA GLY A 80 1.90 27.51 6.57
C GLY A 80 3.11 28.42 6.75
N ILE A 81 3.93 28.14 7.76
CA ILE A 81 5.13 28.93 8.05
C ILE A 81 6.15 28.89 6.90
N LYS A 82 6.34 27.72 6.27
CA LYS A 82 7.30 27.53 5.18
C LYS A 82 6.64 27.69 3.82
N SER A 83 5.45 27.10 3.62
CA SER A 83 4.78 27.07 2.32
C SER A 83 4.00 28.33 1.99
N GLY A 84 3.46 29.03 2.97
CA GLY A 84 2.53 30.14 2.73
C GLY A 84 1.19 29.69 2.11
N THR A 85 0.82 28.42 2.30
CA THR A 85 -0.40 27.78 1.79
C THR A 85 -1.20 27.13 2.92
N VAL A 86 -2.43 26.69 2.62
CA VAL A 86 -3.29 25.87 3.49
C VAL A 86 -3.96 24.84 2.60
N GLY A 87 -3.90 23.56 2.96
CA GLY A 87 -4.61 22.53 2.21
C GLY A 87 -4.10 22.30 0.78
N ASP A 88 -2.80 22.53 0.50
CA ASP A 88 -2.29 22.57 -0.87
C ASP A 88 -1.66 21.24 -1.32
N ILE A 89 -1.07 21.23 -2.53
CA ILE A 89 -0.56 20.06 -3.23
C ILE A 89 0.39 19.18 -2.39
N CYS A 90 0.28 17.88 -2.60
CA CYS A 90 1.23 16.88 -2.13
C CYS A 90 1.91 16.19 -3.31
N GLU A 91 3.23 16.18 -3.28
CA GLU A 91 4.07 15.62 -4.34
C GLU A 91 5.02 14.54 -3.79
N PRO A 92 5.28 13.48 -4.57
CA PRO A 92 6.22 12.44 -4.18
C PRO A 92 7.65 12.98 -4.05
N LEU A 93 8.34 12.57 -2.98
CA LEU A 93 9.76 12.87 -2.76
C LEU A 93 10.64 11.65 -3.04
N GLU A 94 10.23 10.50 -2.51
CA GLU A 94 10.90 9.22 -2.75
C GLU A 94 10.14 8.37 -3.76
N PHE A 95 10.88 7.44 -4.37
CA PHE A 95 10.39 6.61 -5.46
C PHE A 95 11.26 5.37 -5.63
N SER A 96 10.75 4.41 -6.42
CA SER A 96 11.51 3.22 -6.82
C SER A 96 12.60 3.55 -7.83
N LYS A 97 13.84 3.14 -7.56
CA LYS A 97 14.97 3.31 -8.50
C LYS A 97 15.02 2.26 -9.61
N THR A 98 14.26 1.18 -9.48
CA THR A 98 14.35 0.00 -10.37
C THR A 98 13.07 -0.31 -11.12
N VAL A 99 11.92 0.14 -10.61
CA VAL A 99 10.60 -0.18 -11.18
C VAL A 99 9.97 1.09 -11.73
N PHE A 100 9.53 1.02 -12.98
CA PHE A 100 8.98 2.14 -13.73
C PHE A 100 7.61 1.75 -14.30
N ALA A 101 6.69 2.72 -14.36
CA ALA A 101 5.40 2.60 -15.04
C ALA A 101 5.18 3.84 -15.90
N GLY A 102 4.71 3.66 -17.14
CA GLY A 102 4.55 4.79 -18.07
C GLY A 102 5.86 5.56 -18.34
N GLY A 103 7.01 4.90 -18.19
CA GLY A 103 8.33 5.52 -18.35
C GLY A 103 8.82 6.31 -17.13
N LYS A 104 8.07 6.36 -16.03
CA LYS A 104 8.41 7.11 -14.81
C LYS A 104 8.54 6.20 -13.59
N PRO A 105 9.36 6.56 -12.59
CA PRO A 105 9.52 5.79 -11.36
C PRO A 105 8.20 5.57 -10.61
N VAL A 106 7.93 4.34 -10.18
CA VAL A 106 6.73 4.05 -9.38
C VAL A 106 6.92 4.41 -7.92
N LEU A 107 5.81 4.74 -7.25
CA LEU A 107 5.76 4.98 -5.82
C LEU A 107 5.42 3.69 -5.07
N ARG A 108 5.95 3.57 -3.84
CA ARG A 108 5.81 2.39 -2.99
C ARG A 108 5.28 2.79 -1.63
N HIS A 109 4.81 1.79 -0.90
CA HIS A 109 4.54 1.92 0.51
C HIS A 109 5.79 2.43 1.25
N PHE A 110 5.59 3.36 2.19
CA PHE A 110 6.63 4.06 2.94
C PHE A 110 7.55 4.99 2.13
N ASP A 111 7.28 5.26 0.85
CA ASP A 111 7.96 6.37 0.18
C ASP A 111 7.46 7.71 0.78
N THR A 112 8.39 8.64 0.99
CA THR A 112 8.10 9.98 1.52
C THR A 112 7.47 10.92 0.50
N PHE A 113 6.67 11.85 1.02
CA PHE A 113 5.91 12.86 0.28
C PHE A 113 6.13 14.25 0.88
N TRP A 114 6.15 15.27 0.03
CA TRP A 114 5.88 16.64 0.46
C TRP A 114 4.38 16.82 0.59
N MET A 115 3.96 17.55 1.63
CA MET A 115 2.55 17.85 1.89
C MET A 115 2.37 19.36 2.09
N ASN A 116 1.20 19.87 1.69
CA ASN A 116 0.83 21.29 1.80
C ASN A 116 1.89 22.22 1.20
N ALA A 117 2.21 22.03 -0.09
CA ALA A 117 3.24 22.79 -0.82
C ALA A 117 4.59 22.88 -0.07
N ARG A 118 5.08 21.71 0.40
CA ARG A 118 6.35 21.53 1.12
C ARG A 118 6.41 22.17 2.51
N ASN A 119 5.28 22.41 3.17
CA ASN A 119 5.30 22.84 4.57
C ASN A 119 5.75 21.71 5.51
N THR A 120 5.30 20.49 5.20
CA THR A 120 5.66 19.29 5.94
C THR A 120 5.95 18.10 5.03
N THR A 121 6.46 17.03 5.63
CA THR A 121 6.69 15.74 5.00
C THR A 121 5.77 14.67 5.59
N GLY A 122 5.42 13.70 4.75
CA GLY A 122 4.61 12.55 5.13
C GLY A 122 5.12 11.24 4.52
N LEU A 123 4.45 10.15 4.86
CA LEU A 123 4.69 8.83 4.31
C LEU A 123 3.44 8.27 3.67
N ILE A 124 3.62 7.52 2.59
CA ILE A 124 2.55 6.71 2.01
C ILE A 124 2.27 5.50 2.92
N ILE A 125 1.05 5.46 3.45
CA ILE A 125 0.51 4.32 4.19
C ILE A 125 -0.60 3.69 3.36
N GLY A 126 -0.38 2.44 2.95
CA GLY A 126 -1.36 1.64 2.23
C GLY A 126 -1.68 0.39 3.02
N GLN A 127 -2.96 0.01 3.04
CA GLN A 127 -3.33 -1.31 3.53
C GLN A 127 -3.05 -2.38 2.46
N PRO A 128 -2.59 -3.58 2.86
CA PRO A 128 -2.47 -4.69 1.93
C PRO A 128 -3.84 -4.99 1.32
N PRO A 129 -3.92 -5.38 0.04
CA PRO A 129 -5.18 -5.78 -0.56
C PRO A 129 -5.77 -6.96 0.22
N LYS A 130 -7.09 -6.96 0.38
CA LYS A 130 -7.79 -8.14 0.90
C LYS A 130 -7.51 -9.31 -0.05
N ALA A 131 -7.08 -10.45 0.50
CA ALA A 131 -6.81 -11.64 -0.30
C ALA A 131 -8.06 -12.04 -1.10
N ALA A 132 -7.89 -12.33 -2.39
CA ALA A 132 -8.99 -12.73 -3.27
C ALA A 132 -9.57 -14.11 -2.89
N ILE A 133 -8.73 -14.96 -2.29
CA ILE A 133 -9.07 -16.29 -1.80
C ILE A 133 -8.66 -16.40 -0.32
N PRO A 134 -9.42 -17.14 0.50
CA PRO A 134 -9.05 -17.40 1.89
C PRO A 134 -7.74 -18.19 1.94
N ALA A 135 -6.95 -17.99 3.01
CA ALA A 135 -5.64 -18.63 3.15
C ALA A 135 -5.68 -20.17 3.09
N SER A 136 -6.81 -20.77 3.47
CA SER A 136 -7.06 -22.21 3.39
C SER A 136 -7.11 -22.75 1.96
N GLU A 137 -7.42 -21.90 0.98
CA GLU A 137 -7.58 -22.26 -0.44
C GLU A 137 -6.44 -21.71 -1.29
N ALA A 138 -5.51 -20.96 -0.69
CA ALA A 138 -4.38 -20.37 -1.39
C ALA A 138 -3.35 -21.42 -1.88
N ASP A 139 -3.32 -22.59 -1.24
CA ASP A 139 -2.44 -23.70 -1.61
C ASP A 139 -3.28 -24.97 -1.86
N PRO A 140 -3.97 -25.06 -3.01
CA PRO A 140 -4.76 -26.25 -3.33
C PRO A 140 -3.82 -27.45 -3.47
N ALA A 141 -4.23 -28.60 -2.92
CA ALA A 141 -3.48 -29.85 -3.10
C ALA A 141 -3.20 -30.10 -4.59
N PRO A 142 -1.99 -30.57 -4.95
CA PRO A 142 -1.63 -30.82 -6.34
C PRO A 142 -2.61 -31.83 -6.93
N LYS A 143 -3.37 -31.41 -7.95
CA LYS A 143 -4.27 -32.28 -8.71
C LYS A 143 -3.53 -32.74 -9.95
N PRO A 144 -3.41 -34.04 -10.22
CA PRO A 144 -2.82 -34.53 -11.45
C PRO A 144 -3.70 -34.16 -12.65
N GLU A 145 -3.11 -33.47 -13.61
CA GLU A 145 -3.81 -32.95 -14.80
C GLU A 145 -3.84 -33.99 -15.92
N THR A 146 -2.89 -34.92 -15.92
CA THR A 146 -2.77 -36.02 -16.89
C THR A 146 -2.99 -37.42 -16.28
N LYS A 147 -3.35 -38.38 -17.14
CA LYS A 147 -3.57 -39.78 -16.74
C LYS A 147 -2.27 -40.46 -16.29
N GLU A 148 -1.12 -40.11 -16.88
CA GLU A 148 0.17 -40.61 -16.44
C GLU A 148 0.52 -40.11 -15.04
N GLU A 149 0.26 -38.84 -14.73
CA GLU A 149 0.46 -38.29 -13.39
C GLU A 149 -0.43 -39.00 -12.37
N GLN A 150 -1.72 -39.21 -12.66
CA GLN A 150 -2.62 -39.99 -11.80
C GLN A 150 -2.05 -41.38 -11.47
N SER A 151 -1.52 -42.08 -12.46
CA SER A 151 -0.91 -43.39 -12.23
C SER A 151 0.36 -43.34 -11.38
N ILE A 152 1.15 -42.26 -11.47
CA ILE A 152 2.35 -42.05 -10.64
C ILE A 152 1.93 -41.77 -9.20
N TRP A 153 0.90 -40.93 -9.00
CA TRP A 153 0.32 -40.65 -7.68
C TRP A 153 -0.26 -41.89 -7.03
N ASP A 154 -1.01 -42.71 -7.78
CA ASP A 154 -1.58 -43.96 -7.28
C ASP A 154 -0.49 -44.94 -6.86
N ARG A 155 0.58 -45.08 -7.65
CA ARG A 155 1.74 -45.92 -7.29
C ARG A 155 2.46 -45.41 -6.04
N MET A 156 2.64 -44.10 -5.93
CA MET A 156 3.26 -43.47 -4.76
C MET A 156 2.42 -43.69 -3.50
N LEU A 157 1.10 -43.52 -3.58
CA LEU A 157 0.16 -43.78 -2.49
C LEU A 157 0.17 -45.24 -2.05
N MET A 158 0.19 -46.19 -3.00
CA MET A 158 0.25 -47.62 -2.68
C MET A 158 1.52 -47.99 -1.91
N ILE A 159 2.67 -47.47 -2.32
CA ILE A 159 3.96 -47.67 -1.60
C ILE A 159 3.89 -47.08 -0.18
N GLN A 160 3.27 -45.92 -0.03
CA GLN A 160 3.15 -45.23 1.25
C GLN A 160 2.14 -45.89 2.21
N MET A 161 1.15 -46.60 1.66
CA MET A 161 0.22 -47.45 2.41
C MET A 161 0.87 -48.78 2.83
N GLU A 162 1.71 -49.39 1.98
CA GLU A 162 2.49 -50.59 2.32
C GLU A 162 3.54 -50.32 3.42
N GLN A 163 4.09 -49.11 3.48
CA GLN A 163 5.09 -48.74 4.49
C GLN A 163 4.48 -48.29 5.85
N LYS A 164 3.16 -48.10 5.96
CA LYS A 164 2.52 -47.84 7.26
C LYS A 164 2.38 -49.15 8.04
N PRO A 165 3.05 -49.32 9.20
CA PRO A 165 2.91 -50.53 9.98
C PRO A 165 1.47 -50.65 10.50
N VAL A 166 0.83 -51.77 10.18
CA VAL A 166 -0.45 -52.18 10.76
C VAL A 166 -0.29 -52.14 12.28
N ARG A 167 -0.92 -51.16 12.96
CA ARG A 167 -1.08 -51.21 14.42
C ARG A 167 -1.94 -52.44 14.72
N LYS A 168 -1.29 -53.58 14.99
CA LYS A 168 -1.95 -54.73 15.62
C LYS A 168 -2.40 -54.26 16.99
N SER A 169 -3.69 -54.01 17.13
CA SER A 169 -4.37 -53.91 18.41
C SER A 169 -4.17 -55.24 19.14
N ILE A 170 -3.17 -55.31 20.00
CA ILE A 170 -3.01 -56.42 20.94
C ILE A 170 -4.08 -56.19 22.02
N GLN A 171 -5.21 -56.85 21.86
CA GLN A 171 -6.11 -57.18 22.97
C GLN A 171 -5.39 -58.23 23.83
N LEU A 172 -5.06 -57.89 25.07
CA LEU A 172 -4.68 -58.84 26.11
C LEU A 172 -5.31 -58.36 27.43
N LEU A 173 -6.35 -59.11 27.81
CA LEU A 173 -6.88 -59.44 29.14
C LEU A 173 -6.95 -58.33 30.21
#